data_AF-A0A9X3L0C5-F1
#
_entry.id   AF-A0A9X3L0C5-F1
#
_cell.length_a   1.000
_cell.length_b   1.000
_cell.length_c   1.000
_cell.angle_alpha   90.00
_cell.angle_beta   90.00
_cell.angle_gamma   90.00
#
_symmetry.space_group_name_H-M   'P 1'
#
loop_
_entity.id
_entity.type
_entity.pdbx_description
1 polymer ?
#
loop_
_entity_poly.entity_id
_entity_poly.type
_entity_poly.pdbx_seq_one_letter_code
_entity_poly.pdbx_strand_id
1 'polypeptide(L)'
;MTVEFMAGPPLANPAAFDSVDELRNALHGANKDLVNLFFEHCALRSSFADLSQLLSDIMSAQLGNDDDALRRHIAAAVERTRFALTDKPATRH
;
A
#
# COMPACT_ATOMS: atom_id res chain seq x y z
N MET A 1 -15.52 12.40 4.48
CA MET A 1 -14.22 11.74 4.25
C MET A 1 -13.92 11.89 2.77
N THR A 2 -13.12 12.88 2.39
CA THR A 2 -12.78 13.19 1.00
C THR A 2 -11.60 12.31 0.60
N VAL A 3 -11.83 11.42 -0.35
CA VAL A 3 -10.76 10.59 -0.95
C VAL A 3 -10.00 11.50 -1.89
N GLU A 4 -8.78 11.89 -1.55
CA GLU A 4 -7.90 12.61 -2.47
C GLU A 4 -7.59 11.66 -3.64
N PHE A 5 -8.11 11.99 -4.81
CA PHE A 5 -7.75 11.30 -6.05
C PHE A 5 -6.26 11.59 -6.28
N MET A 6 -5.39 10.61 -6.00
CA MET A 6 -3.99 10.71 -6.38
C MET A 6 -3.95 11.01 -7.87
N ALA A 7 -3.43 12.19 -8.22
CA ALA A 7 -3.22 12.57 -9.60
C ALA A 7 -2.45 11.43 -10.28
N GLY A 8 -3.05 10.86 -11.33
CA GLY A 8 -2.40 9.81 -12.10
C GLY A 8 -1.03 10.27 -12.60
N PRO A 9 -0.13 9.32 -12.90
CA PRO A 9 1.22 9.65 -13.34
C PRO A 9 1.17 10.61 -14.53
N PRO A 10 2.03 11.64 -14.56
CA PRO A 10 1.99 12.67 -15.59
C PRO A 10 2.20 12.03 -16.96
N LEU A 11 1.16 12.10 -17.80
CA LEU A 11 1.25 11.69 -19.20
C LEU A 11 2.14 12.72 -19.92
N ALA A 12 3.32 12.29 -20.35
CA ALA A 12 4.26 13.16 -21.06
C ALA A 12 3.63 13.68 -22.36
N ASN A 13 3.43 14.99 -22.48
CA ASN A 13 2.99 15.65 -23.72
C ASN A 13 4.19 15.80 -24.67
N PRO A 14 4.26 15.07 -25.80
CA PRO A 14 5.43 15.11 -26.69
C PRO A 14 5.69 16.51 -27.27
N ALA A 15 4.66 17.34 -27.39
CA ALA A 15 4.77 18.71 -27.89
C ALA A 15 5.34 19.71 -26.87
N ALA A 16 5.59 19.28 -25.63
CA ALA A 16 6.12 20.11 -24.56
C ALA A 16 7.65 19.99 -24.39
N PHE A 17 8.34 19.23 -25.25
CA PHE A 17 9.78 18.97 -25.15
C PHE A 17 10.52 19.54 -26.37
N ASP A 18 11.67 20.15 -26.12
CA ASP A 18 12.47 20.83 -27.16
C ASP A 18 13.34 19.84 -27.95
N SER A 19 13.56 18.63 -27.41
CA SER A 19 14.29 17.56 -28.07
C SER A 19 13.75 16.15 -27.80
N VAL A 20 14.09 15.22 -28.71
CA VAL A 20 13.76 13.79 -28.56
C VAL A 20 14.45 13.17 -27.33
N ASP A 21 15.65 13.64 -26.99
CA ASP A 21 16.39 13.12 -25.84
C ASP A 21 15.75 13.54 -24.51
N GLU A 22 15.24 14.77 -24.41
CA GLU A 22 14.44 15.23 -23.26
C GLU A 22 13.17 14.41 -23.08
N LEU A 23 12.43 14.17 -24.18
CA LEU A 23 11.24 13.32 -24.15
C LEU A 23 11.59 11.90 -23.70
N ARG A 24 12.69 11.32 -24.19
CA ARG A 24 13.13 9.97 -23.80
C ARG A 24 13.46 9.90 -22.31
N ASN A 25 14.15 10.90 -21.77
CA ASN A 25 14.50 10.96 -20.36
C ASN A 25 13.25 11.12 -19.47
N ALA A 26 12.32 12.00 -19.86
CA ALA A 26 11.06 12.18 -19.15
C ALA A 26 10.21 10.91 -19.17
N LEU A 27 10.10 10.24 -20.32
CA LEU A 27 9.37 8.98 -20.44
C LEU A 27 10.02 7.84 -19.65
N HIS A 28 11.35 7.79 -19.61
CA HIS A 28 12.06 6.82 -18.78
C HIS A 28 11.80 7.04 -17.29
N GLY A 29 11.79 8.30 -16.83
CA GLY A 29 11.39 8.67 -15.47
C GLY A 29 9.96 8.25 -15.14
N ALA A 30 9.00 8.62 -15.98
CA ALA A 30 7.59 8.27 -15.79
C ALA A 30 7.37 6.74 -15.78
N ASN A 31 8.06 5.99 -16.63
CA ASN A 31 8.01 4.53 -16.63
C ASN A 31 8.54 3.93 -15.33
N LYS A 32 9.63 4.47 -14.79
CA LYS A 32 10.17 4.05 -13.49
C LYS A 32 9.17 4.31 -12.36
N ASP A 33 8.55 5.48 -12.36
CA ASP A 33 7.54 5.86 -11.35
C ASP A 33 6.29 4.98 -11.44
N LEU A 34 5.84 4.67 -12.66
CA LEU A 34 4.75 3.72 -12.90
C LEU A 34 5.06 2.32 -12.37
N VAL A 35 6.29 1.83 -12.60
CA VAL A 35 6.72 0.52 -12.09
C VAL A 35 6.73 0.52 -10.57
N ASN A 36 7.24 1.58 -9.93
CA ASN A 36 7.23 1.71 -8.47
C ASN A 36 5.79 1.71 -7.92
N LEU A 37 4.91 2.52 -8.51
CA LEU A 37 3.50 2.59 -8.12
C LEU A 37 2.80 1.22 -8.25
N PHE A 38 3.11 0.48 -9.31
CA PHE A 38 2.59 -0.88 -9.49
C PHE A 38 3.03 -1.83 -8.36
N PHE A 39 4.31 -1.79 -7.98
CA PHE A 39 4.82 -2.61 -6.88
C PHE A 39 4.23 -2.19 -5.53
N GLU A 40 4.10 -0.89 -5.27
CA GLU A 40 3.42 -0.36 -4.08
C GLU A 40 1.97 -0.84 -4.01
N HIS A 41 1.24 -0.79 -5.14
CA HIS A 41 -0.13 -1.29 -5.23
C HIS A 41 -0.20 -2.80 -5.00
N CYS A 42 0.74 -3.59 -5.55
CA CYS A 42 0.82 -5.03 -5.30
C CYS A 42 1.07 -5.35 -3.82
N ALA A 43 1.96 -4.60 -3.16
CA ALA A 43 2.23 -4.73 -1.73
C ALA A 43 0.98 -4.40 -0.91
N LEU A 44 0.31 -3.28 -1.21
CA LEU A 44 -0.92 -2.87 -0.54
C LEU A 44 -2.03 -3.92 -0.69
N ARG A 45 -2.22 -4.45 -1.90
CA ARG A 45 -3.19 -5.52 -2.16
C ARG A 45 -2.89 -6.78 -1.35
N SER A 46 -1.61 -7.15 -1.23
CA SER A 46 -1.20 -8.29 -0.40
C SER A 46 -1.51 -8.04 1.07
N SER A 47 -1.21 -6.84 1.59
CA SER A 47 -1.53 -6.48 2.97
C SER A 47 -3.04 -6.51 3.26
N PHE A 48 -3.89 -6.08 2.31
CA PHE A 48 -5.34 -6.18 2.45
C PHE A 48 -5.83 -7.64 2.46
N ALA A 49 -5.25 -8.51 1.64
CA ALA A 49 -5.58 -9.93 1.64
C ALA A 49 -5.22 -10.57 3.00
N ASP A 50 -4.03 -10.27 3.52
CA ASP A 50 -3.58 -10.73 4.84
C ASP A 50 -4.52 -10.26 5.97
N LEU A 51 -4.91 -8.98 5.97
CA LEU A 51 -5.85 -8.43 6.95
C LEU A 51 -7.24 -9.09 6.86
N SER A 52 -7.73 -9.31 5.64
CA SER A 52 -9.03 -9.96 5.43
C SER A 52 -9.04 -11.39 5.95
N GLN A 53 -7.92 -12.12 5.78
CA GLN A 53 -7.76 -13.46 6.31
C GLN A 53 -7.75 -13.46 7.84
N LEU A 54 -6.99 -12.57 8.48
CA LEU A 54 -6.95 -12.45 9.95
C LEU A 54 -8.35 -12.19 10.53
N LEU A 55 -9.12 -11.28 9.91
CA LEU A 55 -10.50 -11.00 10.34
C LEU A 55 -11.41 -12.22 10.15
N SER A 56 -11.25 -12.95 9.04
CA SER A 56 -12.03 -14.16 8.76
C SER A 56 -11.75 -15.26 9.78
N ASP A 57 -10.49 -15.44 10.20
CA ASP A 57 -10.09 -16.40 11.21
C ASP A 57 -10.67 -16.04 12.59
N ILE A 58 -10.62 -14.76 12.98
CA ILE A 58 -11.22 -14.25 14.22
C ILE A 58 -12.74 -14.49 14.22
N MET A 59 -13.43 -14.12 13.13
CA MET A 59 -14.88 -14.30 13.01
C MET A 59 -15.27 -15.78 13.06
N SER A 60 -14.47 -16.66 12.44
CA SER A 60 -14.71 -18.11 12.44
C SER A 60 -14.56 -18.71 13.84
N ALA A 61 -13.53 -18.31 14.59
CA ALA A 61 -13.33 -18.74 15.97
C ALA A 61 -14.46 -18.26 16.90
N GLN A 62 -14.92 -17.01 16.71
CA GLN A 62 -16.05 -16.45 17.45
C GLN A 62 -17.35 -17.21 17.18
N LEU A 63 -17.65 -17.52 15.91
CA LEU A 63 -18.84 -18.28 15.53
C LEU A 63 -18.79 -19.73 16.04
N GLY A 64 -17.60 -20.31 16.13
CA GLY A 64 -17.37 -21.65 16.68
C GLY A 64 -17.39 -21.73 18.21
N ASN A 65 -17.51 -20.61 18.93
CA ASN A 65 -17.31 -20.51 20.39
C ASN A 65 -15.97 -21.11 20.85
N ASP A 66 -14.91 -20.99 20.03
CA ASP A 66 -13.56 -21.43 20.37
C ASP A 66 -12.76 -20.26 20.93
N ASP A 67 -12.91 -20.04 22.25
CA ASP A 67 -12.27 -18.93 22.96
C ASP A 67 -10.73 -18.97 22.91
N ASP A 68 -10.14 -20.17 22.84
CA ASP A 68 -8.69 -20.35 22.77
C ASP A 68 -8.16 -20.03 21.36
N ALA A 69 -8.88 -20.44 20.31
CA ALA A 69 -8.57 -20.01 18.95
C ALA A 69 -8.75 -18.49 18.80
N LEU A 70 -9.83 -17.93 19.32
CA LEU A 70 -10.11 -16.51 19.26
C LEU A 70 -8.97 -15.68 19.86
N ARG A 71 -8.52 -16.02 21.08
CA ARG A 71 -7.41 -15.34 21.75
C ARG A 71 -6.11 -15.43 20.94
N ARG A 72 -5.81 -16.59 20.36
CA ARG A 72 -4.62 -16.78 19.49
C ARG A 72 -4.70 -15.94 18.23
N HIS A 73 -5.83 -15.92 17.53
CA HIS A 73 -6.01 -15.15 16.30
C HIS A 73 -5.97 -13.64 16.56
N ILE A 74 -6.56 -13.15 17.66
CA ILE A 74 -6.46 -11.75 18.06
C ILE A 74 -5.01 -11.37 18.37
N ALA A 75 -4.28 -12.18 19.14
CA ALA A 75 -2.88 -11.91 19.45
C ALA A 75 -2.01 -11.88 18.18
N ALA A 76 -2.23 -12.82 17.25
CA ALA A 76 -1.53 -12.85 15.96
C ALA A 76 -1.87 -11.62 15.11
N ALA A 77 -3.13 -11.19 15.07
CA ALA A 77 -3.54 -9.99 14.37
C ALA A 77 -2.89 -8.73 14.96
N VAL A 78 -2.84 -8.60 16.29
CA VAL A 78 -2.20 -7.47 16.98
C VAL A 78 -0.70 -7.42 16.70
N GLU A 79 0.01 -8.56 16.74
CA GLU A 79 1.44 -8.60 16.39
C GLU A 79 1.69 -8.21 14.93
N ARG A 80 0.90 -8.75 14.00
CA ARG A 80 1.09 -8.55 12.56
C ARG A 80 0.66 -7.16 12.09
N THR A 81 -0.25 -6.52 12.82
CA THR A 81 -0.71 -5.14 12.57
C THR A 81 -0.09 -4.12 13.51
N ARG A 82 0.92 -4.52 14.32
CA ARG A 82 1.66 -3.59 15.16
C ARG A 82 2.40 -2.61 14.25
N PHE A 83 1.75 -1.48 13.99
CA PHE A 83 2.41 -0.30 13.48
C PHE A 83 3.44 0.10 14.53
N ALA A 84 4.71 0.15 14.16
CA ALA A 84 5.73 0.78 14.98
C ALA A 84 5.34 2.25 15.13
N LEU A 85 4.65 2.60 16.22
CA LEU A 85 4.38 3.97 16.67
C LEU A 85 5.68 4.76 16.96
N THR A 86 6.85 4.19 16.66
CA THR A 86 8.18 4.73 16.97
C THR A 86 8.87 5.44 15.80
N ASP A 87 8.31 5.45 14.59
CA ASP A 87 8.80 6.38 13.57
C ASP A 87 8.27 7.77 13.89
N LYS A 88 9.09 8.53 14.64
CA LYS A 88 8.95 9.99 14.75
C LYS A 88 8.66 10.53 13.33
N PRO A 89 7.66 11.39 13.15
CA PRO A 89 7.45 12.05 11.88
C PRO A 89 8.77 12.71 11.49
N ALA A 90 9.29 12.38 10.30
CA ALA A 90 10.51 12.99 9.78
C ALA A 90 10.32 14.51 9.83
N THR A 91 10.95 15.15 10.81
CA THR A 91 11.04 16.61 10.90
C THR A 91 11.85 17.04 9.69
N ARG A 92 11.15 17.52 8.65
CA ARG A 92 11.75 18.33 7.60
C ARG A 92 12.22 19.63 8.26
N HIS A 93 13.52 19.73 8.50
CA HIS A 93 14.21 20.98 8.77
C HIS A 93 14.63 21.62 7.45
#